data_AF-A0A947GUI5-F1
#
_entry.id   AF-A0A947GUI5-F1
#
_cell.length_a   1.000
_cell.length_b   1.000
_cell.length_c   1.000
_cell.angle_alpha   90.00
_cell.angle_beta   90.00
_cell.angle_gamma   90.00
#
_symmetry.space_group_name_H-M   'P 1'
#
loop_
_entity.id
_entity.type
_entity.pdbx_description
1 polymer ?
#
loop_
_entity_poly.entity_id
_entity_poly.type
_entity_poly.pdbx_seq_one_letter_code
_entity_poly.pdbx_strand_id
1 'polypeptide(L)'
;MTPLVGCHGARGDAEARLASLRATLRITSSQEGVWNAYADAYRANAAHMGAGMMRMEAGGEASPPPSVVDRLRHHEMMMSRHMASLQALRATIEPLYASFSTEQKTTADALRCERPS
;
A
#
# COMPACT_ATOMS: atom_id res chain seq x y z
N MET A 1 31.09 5.41 -13.18
CA MET A 1 30.45 4.88 -11.96
C MET A 1 28.94 5.04 -12.14
N THR A 2 28.25 3.95 -12.49
CA THR A 2 26.79 3.87 -12.66
C THR A 2 26.12 3.56 -11.30
N PRO A 3 24.80 3.75 -11.15
CA PRO A 3 24.18 4.92 -10.52
C PRO A 3 23.60 4.61 -9.12
N LEU A 4 23.41 5.65 -8.30
CA LEU A 4 22.53 5.57 -7.13
C LEU A 4 21.07 5.63 -7.61
N VAL A 5 20.52 4.47 -7.97
CA VAL A 5 19.06 4.27 -8.00
C VAL A 5 18.60 4.41 -6.55
N GLY A 6 17.94 5.53 -6.27
CA GLY A 6 17.36 5.80 -4.96
C GLY A 6 16.27 4.79 -4.63
N CYS A 7 16.60 3.85 -3.76
CA CYS A 7 15.67 3.04 -2.99
C CYS A 7 14.84 3.94 -2.06
N HIS A 8 13.92 4.73 -2.59
CA HIS A 8 12.84 5.36 -1.82
C HIS A 8 11.66 5.52 -2.76
N GLY A 9 10.65 4.65 -2.61
CA GLY A 9 9.32 5.04 -3.01
C GLY A 9 8.91 6.24 -2.16
N ALA A 10 9.08 7.44 -2.71
CA ALA A 10 8.37 8.61 -2.24
C ALA A 10 6.86 8.30 -2.22
N ARG A 11 6.08 9.07 -1.46
CA ARG A 11 4.61 8.99 -1.40
C ARG A 11 3.92 9.42 -2.72
N GLY A 12 4.38 8.93 -3.87
CA GLY A 12 3.84 9.10 -5.22
C GLY A 12 4.71 8.24 -6.14
N ASP A 13 4.25 7.22 -6.84
CA ASP A 13 2.96 6.99 -7.45
C ASP A 13 2.59 5.50 -7.28
N ALA A 14 1.35 5.20 -6.90
CA ALA A 14 0.88 3.81 -6.79
C ALA A 14 1.15 3.00 -8.06
N GLU A 15 1.07 3.65 -9.23
CA GLU A 15 1.41 3.05 -10.52
C GLU A 15 2.89 2.67 -10.66
N ALA A 16 3.82 3.51 -10.19
CA ALA A 16 5.25 3.21 -10.26
C ALA A 16 5.58 1.98 -9.41
N ARG A 17 4.97 1.88 -8.22
CA ARG A 17 5.12 0.71 -7.36
C ARG A 17 4.51 -0.53 -7.98
N LEU A 18 3.32 -0.43 -8.57
CA LEU A 18 2.66 -1.54 -9.26
C LEU A 18 3.46 -2.01 -10.48
N ALA A 19 4.02 -1.09 -11.27
CA ALA A 19 4.87 -1.42 -12.41
C ALA A 19 6.14 -2.16 -11.97
N SER A 20 6.81 -1.69 -10.90
CA SER A 20 7.97 -2.37 -10.32
C SER A 20 7.61 -3.77 -9.83
N LEU A 21 6.52 -3.91 -9.05
CA LEU A 21 6.05 -5.21 -8.56
C LEU A 21 5.74 -6.18 -9.70
N ARG A 22 5.08 -5.72 -10.77
CA ARG A 22 4.75 -6.54 -11.94
C ARG A 22 6.01 -7.07 -12.62
N ALA A 23 7.02 -6.21 -12.79
CA ALA A 23 8.29 -6.56 -13.40
C ALA A 23 9.07 -7.55 -12.53
N THR A 24 9.17 -7.31 -11.23
CA THR A 24 9.90 -8.17 -10.30
C THR A 24 9.25 -9.55 -10.16
N LEU A 25 7.92 -9.61 -10.07
CA LEU A 25 7.17 -10.86 -9.94
C LEU A 25 6.98 -11.58 -11.28
N ARG A 26 7.40 -10.97 -12.40
CA ARG A 26 7.25 -11.51 -13.76
C ARG A 26 5.84 -12.03 -14.02
N ILE A 27 4.85 -11.17 -13.76
CA ILE A 27 3.44 -11.51 -13.93
C ILE A 27 3.20 -11.97 -15.38
N THR A 28 2.59 -13.14 -15.53
CA THR A 28 2.32 -13.75 -16.84
C THR A 28 0.93 -13.38 -17.36
N SER A 29 0.68 -13.61 -18.65
CA SER A 29 -0.63 -13.38 -19.27
C SER A 29 -1.77 -14.16 -18.59
N SER A 30 -1.48 -15.35 -18.04
CA SER A 30 -2.47 -16.14 -17.29
C SER A 30 -2.77 -15.57 -15.91
N GLN A 31 -1.89 -14.72 -15.37
CA GLN A 31 -2.03 -14.08 -14.05
C GLN A 31 -2.63 -12.66 -14.15
N GLU A 32 -2.81 -12.09 -15.34
CA GLU A 32 -3.31 -10.72 -15.54
C GLU A 32 -4.63 -10.43 -14.83
N GLY A 33 -5.57 -11.38 -14.85
CA GLY A 33 -6.88 -11.20 -14.20
C GLY A 33 -6.75 -11.00 -12.69
N VAL A 34 -6.01 -11.87 -12.01
CA VAL A 34 -5.76 -11.78 -10.56
C VAL A 34 -4.82 -10.62 -10.20
N TRP A 35 -3.89 -10.28 -11.10
CA TRP A 35 -3.03 -9.11 -10.95
C TRP A 35 -3.81 -7.80 -10.98
N ASN A 36 -4.74 -7.64 -11.93
CA ASN A 36 -5.53 -6.41 -12.05
C ASN A 36 -6.40 -6.17 -10.81
N ALA A 37 -7.03 -7.22 -10.26
CA ALA A 37 -7.77 -7.12 -9.01
C ALA A 37 -6.89 -6.65 -7.83
N TYR A 38 -5.67 -7.16 -7.72
CA TYR A 38 -4.70 -6.69 -6.73
C TYR A 38 -4.28 -5.23 -6.98
N ALA A 39 -4.00 -4.86 -8.24
CA ALA A 39 -3.61 -3.52 -8.61
C ALA A 39 -4.69 -2.48 -8.28
N ASP A 40 -5.96 -2.79 -8.54
CA ASP A 40 -7.08 -1.91 -8.23
C ASP A 40 -7.26 -1.72 -6.72
N ALA A 41 -7.16 -2.79 -5.94
CA ALA A 41 -7.18 -2.70 -4.47
C ALA A 41 -6.01 -1.86 -3.93
N TYR A 42 -4.83 -1.98 -4.54
CA TYR A 42 -3.65 -1.20 -4.18
C TYR A 42 -3.84 0.30 -4.47
N ARG A 43 -4.35 0.65 -5.65
CA ARG A 43 -4.69 2.04 -6.03
C ARG A 43 -5.73 2.65 -5.11
N ALA A 44 -6.82 1.93 -4.85
CA ALA A 44 -7.88 2.38 -3.96
C ALA A 44 -7.32 2.69 -2.57
N ASN A 45 -6.48 1.80 -2.03
CA ASN A 45 -5.82 2.03 -0.74
C ASN A 45 -4.89 3.25 -0.76
N ALA A 46 -4.12 3.45 -1.82
CA ALA A 46 -3.23 4.60 -1.96
C ALA A 46 -4.00 5.94 -2.02
N ALA A 47 -5.14 5.98 -2.74
CA ALA A 47 -6.00 7.15 -2.82
C ALA A 47 -6.59 7.54 -1.45
N HIS A 48 -7.00 6.55 -0.64
CA HIS A 48 -7.52 6.79 0.71
C HIS A 48 -6.47 7.39 1.66
N MET A 49 -5.21 7.01 1.53
CA MET A 49 -4.11 7.55 2.33
C MET A 49 -3.78 9.01 1.96
N GLY A 50 -3.88 9.39 0.68
CA GLY A 50 -3.68 10.77 0.22
C GLY A 50 -4.79 11.73 0.69
N ALA A 51 -6.05 11.27 0.67
CA ALA A 51 -7.19 12.08 1.10
C ALA A 51 -7.18 12.40 2.62
N GLY A 52 -6.64 11.51 3.44
CA GLY A 52 -6.52 11.72 4.89
C GLY A 52 -5.53 12.84 5.27
N MET A 53 -4.47 13.02 4.48
CA MET A 53 -3.44 14.04 4.74
C MET A 53 -3.93 15.45 4.40
N MET A 54 -4.65 15.61 3.28
CA MET A 54 -5.29 16.87 2.86
C MET A 54 -6.30 17.42 3.89
N ARG A 55 -6.99 16.55 4.62
CA ARG A 55 -8.02 16.97 5.57
C ARG A 55 -7.44 17.51 6.89
N MET A 56 -6.20 17.16 7.23
CA MET A 56 -5.52 17.68 8.42
C MET A 56 -4.91 19.07 8.17
N GLU A 57 -4.52 19.37 6.94
CA GLU A 57 -3.96 20.69 6.55
C GLU A 57 -5.06 21.77 6.44
N ALA A 58 -6.31 21.39 6.15
CA ALA A 58 -7.44 22.33 5.99
C ALA A 58 -8.09 22.78 7.31
N GLY A 59 -7.67 22.22 8.46
CA GLY A 59 -8.16 22.57 9.79
C GLY A 59 -7.34 23.70 10.42
N GLY A 60 -7.61 24.93 10.00
CA GLY A 60 -6.92 26.13 10.49
C GLY A 60 -6.97 26.36 12.02
N GLU A 61 -6.03 27.18 12.48
CA GLU A 61 -5.58 27.49 13.86
C GLU A 61 -6.63 28.03 14.87
N ALA A 62 -7.94 27.85 14.66
CA ALA A 62 -8.98 28.55 15.43
C ALA A 62 -9.90 27.65 16.29
N SER A 63 -9.47 26.45 16.67
CA SER A 63 -10.23 25.58 17.60
C SER A 63 -9.39 25.16 18.81
N PRO A 64 -9.97 25.10 20.02
CA PRO A 64 -9.27 24.53 21.17
C PRO A 64 -8.80 23.12 20.84
N PRO A 65 -7.62 22.69 21.36
CA PRO A 65 -7.08 21.38 21.06
C PRO A 65 -8.11 20.29 21.43
N PRO A 66 -8.31 19.28 20.58
CA PRO A 66 -9.31 18.23 20.82
C PRO A 66 -9.07 17.54 22.16
N SER A 67 -10.15 17.14 22.84
CA SER A 67 -10.04 16.42 24.12
C SER A 67 -9.27 15.11 23.97
N VAL A 68 -8.78 14.55 25.08
CA VAL A 68 -8.10 13.23 25.06
C VAL A 68 -9.02 12.16 24.45
N VAL A 69 -10.32 12.22 24.75
CA VAL A 69 -11.33 11.28 24.22
C VAL A 69 -11.51 11.44 22.72
N ASP A 70 -11.56 12.68 22.20
CA ASP A 70 -11.71 12.93 20.77
C ASP A 70 -10.48 12.49 19.98
N ARG A 71 -9.27 12.70 20.54
CA ARG A 71 -8.03 12.20 19.94
C ARG A 71 -8.01 10.68 19.89
N LEU A 72 -8.44 9.99 20.96
CA LEU A 72 -8.53 8.53 20.98
C LEU A 72 -9.53 8.01 19.93
N ARG A 73 -10.72 8.62 19.82
CA ARG A 73 -11.72 8.27 18.79
C ARG A 73 -11.20 8.47 17.38
N HIS A 74 -10.49 9.57 17.12
CA HIS A 74 -9.88 9.81 15.82
C HIS A 74 -8.81 8.77 15.51
N HIS A 75 -7.96 8.42 16.49
CA HIS A 75 -6.95 7.39 16.31
C HIS A 75 -7.57 6.01 16.04
N GLU A 76 -8.60 5.63 16.82
CA GLU A 76 -9.37 4.41 16.62
C GLU A 76 -9.95 4.33 15.20
N MET A 77 -10.62 5.39 14.74
CA MET A 77 -11.16 5.46 13.38
C MET A 77 -10.07 5.25 12.32
N MET A 78 -8.89 5.86 12.49
CA MET A 78 -7.78 5.72 11.56
C MET A 78 -7.20 4.29 11.56
N MET A 79 -7.10 3.66 12.74
CA MET A 79 -6.69 2.25 12.85
C MET A 79 -7.71 1.31 12.21
N SER A 80 -9.01 1.52 12.42
CA SER A 80 -10.07 0.73 11.79
C SER A 80 -10.04 0.84 10.26
N ARG A 81 -9.81 2.04 9.73
CA ARG A 81 -9.64 2.25 8.28
C ARG A 81 -8.41 1.52 7.75
N HIS A 82 -7.29 1.62 8.47
CA HIS A 82 -6.07 0.90 8.10
C HIS A 82 -6.28 -0.62 8.09
N MET A 83 -7.00 -1.15 9.10
CA MET A 83 -7.34 -2.57 9.17
C MET A 83 -8.22 -3.01 7.98
N ALA A 84 -9.25 -2.23 7.65
CA ALA A 84 -10.11 -2.52 6.50
C ALA A 84 -9.31 -2.55 5.18
N SER A 85 -8.39 -1.60 4.99
CA SER A 85 -7.47 -1.59 3.86
C SER A 85 -6.58 -2.84 3.78
N LEU A 86 -6.03 -3.28 4.91
CA LEU A 86 -5.21 -4.51 4.97
C LEU A 86 -6.04 -5.75 4.63
N GLN A 87 -7.29 -5.82 5.11
CA GLN A 87 -8.19 -6.92 4.78
C GLN A 87 -8.53 -6.95 3.29
N ALA A 88 -8.79 -5.80 2.67
CA ALA A 88 -9.07 -5.71 1.24
C ALA A 88 -7.86 -6.12 0.38
N LEU A 89 -6.66 -5.66 0.74
CA LEU A 89 -5.42 -6.07 0.08
C LEU A 89 -5.14 -7.56 0.25
N ARG A 90 -5.40 -8.12 1.44
CA ARG A 90 -5.23 -9.56 1.69
C ARG A 90 -6.13 -10.40 0.78
N ALA A 91 -7.40 -10.00 0.65
CA ALA A 91 -8.37 -10.70 -0.17
C ALA A 91 -7.97 -10.78 -1.66
N THR A 92 -7.18 -9.83 -2.16
CA THR A 92 -6.72 -9.81 -3.56
C THR A 92 -5.33 -10.42 -3.74
N ILE A 93 -4.43 -10.30 -2.76
CA ILE A 93 -3.10 -10.89 -2.85
C ILE A 93 -3.09 -12.40 -2.63
N GLU A 94 -4.03 -12.96 -1.85
CA GLU A 94 -4.13 -14.40 -1.61
C GLU A 94 -4.34 -15.21 -2.92
N PRO A 95 -5.33 -14.88 -3.78
CA PRO A 95 -5.45 -15.50 -5.11
C PRO A 95 -4.26 -15.28 -6.02
N LEU A 96 -3.66 -14.08 -5.99
CA LEU A 96 -2.48 -13.75 -6.78
C LEU A 96 -1.29 -14.63 -6.38
N TYR A 97 -1.02 -14.74 -5.08
CA TYR A 97 0.04 -15.59 -4.54
C TYR A 97 -0.22 -17.07 -4.79
N ALA A 98 -1.48 -17.52 -4.73
CA ALA A 98 -1.84 -18.89 -5.09
C ALA A 98 -1.52 -19.22 -6.56
N SER A 99 -1.64 -18.24 -7.47
CA SER A 99 -1.32 -18.38 -8.90
C SER A 99 0.18 -18.39 -9.23
N PHE A 100 1.04 -18.07 -8.27
CA PHE A 100 2.48 -17.97 -8.48
C PHE A 100 3.18 -19.33 -8.53
N SER A 101 4.21 -19.41 -9.37
CA SER A 101 5.19 -20.50 -9.34
C SER A 101 6.03 -20.46 -8.05
N THR A 102 6.76 -21.54 -7.75
CA THR A 102 7.67 -21.60 -6.59
C THR A 102 8.70 -20.45 -6.60
N GLU A 103 9.24 -20.11 -7.77
CA GLU A 103 10.20 -19.02 -7.94
C GLU A 103 9.56 -17.64 -7.71
N GLN A 104 8.34 -17.44 -8.22
CA GLN A 104 7.58 -16.21 -8.00
C GLN A 104 7.20 -16.03 -6.52
N LYS A 105 6.82 -17.12 -5.82
CA LYS A 105 6.55 -17.09 -4.37
C LYS A 105 7.78 -16.72 -3.57
N THR A 106 8.92 -17.34 -3.87
CA THR A 106 10.21 -17.00 -3.24
C THR A 106 10.55 -15.52 -3.41
N THR A 107 10.36 -15.01 -4.63
CA THR A 107 10.56 -13.59 -4.93
C THR A 107 9.57 -12.71 -4.14
N ALA A 108 8.29 -13.07 -4.13
CA ALA A 108 7.24 -12.34 -3.42
C ALA A 108 7.49 -12.27 -1.90
N ASP A 109 7.95 -13.37 -1.29
CA ASP A 109 8.27 -13.44 0.13
C ASP A 109 9.52 -12.60 0.47
N ALA A 110 10.49 -12.54 -0.44
CA ALA A 110 11.69 -11.71 -0.31
C ALA A 110 11.43 -10.20 -0.40
N LEU A 111 10.35 -9.76 -1.07
CA LEU A 111 9.98 -8.33 -1.19
C LEU A 111 9.76 -7.64 0.18
N ARG A 112 9.57 -8.41 1.27
CA ARG A 112 9.41 -7.92 2.63
C ARG A 112 10.69 -7.94 3.48
N CYS A 113 11.81 -8.44 2.96
CA CYS A 113 13.06 -8.54 3.70
C CYS A 113 13.93 -7.25 3.62
N GLU A 114 13.32 -6.07 3.74
CA GLU A 114 14.02 -4.83 4.05
C GLU A 114 13.36 -4.18 5.27
N ARG A 115 13.83 -4.58 6.45
CA ARG A 115 13.88 -3.71 7.62
C ARG A 115 15.33 -3.27 7.79
N PRO A 116 15.74 -2.08 7.30
CA PRO A 116 16.97 -1.50 7.81
C PRO A 116 16.73 -1.06 9.26
N SER A 117 17.64 -1.48 10.14
CA SER A 117 17.73 -1.10 11.55
C SER A 117 17.91 0.40 11.75
#